data_AF-A0A2E3Y9E9-F1
#
_entry.id   AF-A0A2E3Y9E9-F1
#
_cell.length_a   1.000
_cell.length_b   1.000
_cell.length_c   1.000
_cell.angle_alpha   90.00
_cell.angle_beta   90.00
_cell.angle_gamma   90.00
#
_symmetry.space_group_name_H-M   'P 1'
#
loop_
_entity.id
_entity.type
_entity.pdbx_description
1 polymer ?
#
loop_
_entity_poly.entity_id
_entity_poly.type
_entity_poly.pdbx_seq_one_letter_code
_entity_poly.pdbx_strand_id
1 'polypeptide(L)' 'ERFAMPFLGNVPLEPAVRAGADTGTPSILTNPDAPASKALAAISDHLQQLLQKPG' A
#
# COMPACT_ATOMS: atom_id res chain seq x y z
N GLU A 1 9.01 3.65 -21.21
CA GLU A 1 7.59 3.59 -21.66
C GLU A 1 6.68 3.77 -20.45
N ARG A 2 5.50 4.38 -20.61
CA ARG A 2 4.48 4.44 -19.54
C ARG A 2 3.40 3.42 -19.87
N PHE A 3 3.13 2.50 -18.95
CA PHE A 3 2.00 1.59 -19.06
C PHE A 3 0.69 2.39 -18.95
N ALA A 4 -0.32 2.07 -19.76
CA ALA A 4 -1.65 2.68 -19.72
C ALA A 4 -2.49 2.19 -18.51
N MET A 5 -1.84 1.98 -17.37
CA MET A 5 -2.46 1.47 -16.15
C MET A 5 -2.81 2.62 -15.21
N PRO A 6 -3.93 2.53 -14.47
CA PRO A 6 -4.25 3.51 -13.45
C PRO A 6 -3.16 3.51 -12.38
N PHE A 7 -2.71 4.72 -12.03
CA PHE A 7 -1.81 4.90 -10.91
C PHE A 7 -2.57 4.67 -9.60
N LEU A 8 -2.15 3.69 -8.81
CA LEU A 8 -2.82 3.36 -7.55
C LEU A 8 -2.28 4.15 -6.35
N GLY A 9 -0.99 4.51 -6.37
CA GLY A 9 -0.32 5.24 -5.30
C GLY A 9 1.18 4.96 -5.21
N ASN A 10 1.83 5.57 -4.22
CA ASN A 10 3.26 5.39 -3.91
C ASN A 10 3.44 5.03 -2.44
N VAL A 11 4.31 4.06 -2.16
CA VAL A 11 4.66 3.67 -0.79
C VAL A 11 6.08 4.18 -0.48
N PRO A 12 6.28 5.00 0.57
CA PRO A 12 7.62 5.42 0.97
C PRO A 12 8.45 4.23 1.45
N LEU A 13 9.77 4.29 1.20
CA LEU A 13 10.70 3.28 1.71
C LEU A 13 10.92 3.48 3.21
N GLU A 14 10.48 2.51 4.01
CA GLU A 14 10.65 2.53 5.47
C GLU A 14 11.29 1.21 5.95
N PRO A 15 12.30 1.26 6.85
CA PRO A 15 12.94 0.05 7.38
C PRO A 15 11.97 -0.91 8.08
N ALA A 16 10.90 -0.37 8.70
CA ALA A 16 9.88 -1.15 9.39
C ALA A 16 9.13 -2.10 8.43
N VAL A 17 8.96 -1.73 7.16
CA VAL A 17 8.34 -2.60 6.14
C VAL A 17 9.21 -3.83 5.90
N ARG A 18 10.53 -3.64 5.76
CA ARG A 18 11.48 -4.75 5.57
C ARG A 18 11.51 -5.68 6.79
N ALA A 19 11.68 -5.11 7.98
CA ALA A 19 11.76 -5.89 9.22
C ALA A 19 10.47 -6.69 9.49
N GLY A 20 9.31 -6.09 9.22
CA GLY A 20 8.01 -6.77 9.34
C GLY A 20 7.83 -7.91 8.35
N ALA A 21 8.41 -7.81 7.15
CA ALA A 21 8.38 -8.87 6.14
C ALA A 21 9.18 -10.11 6.58
N ASP A 22 10.41 -9.91 7.09
CA ASP A 22 11.28 -11.00 7.55
C ASP A 22 10.69 -11.76 8.75
N THR A 23 9.95 -11.04 9.61
CA THR A 23 9.36 -11.58 10.85
C THR A 23 7.92 -12.09 10.67
N GLY A 24 7.33 -11.94 9.48
CA GLY A 24 5.94 -12.32 9.20
C GLY A 24 4.89 -11.47 9.92
N THR A 25 5.27 -10.31 10.45
CA THR A 25 4.37 -9.38 11.15
C THR A 25 4.39 -8.01 10.47
N PRO A 26 3.50 -7.75 9.50
CA PRO A 26 3.60 -6.59 8.62
C PRO A 26 3.39 -5.26 9.36
N SER A 27 4.07 -4.22 8.88
CA SER A 27 4.04 -2.87 9.48
C SER A 27 2.64 -2.27 9.59
N ILE A 28 1.70 -2.64 8.72
CA ILE A 28 0.32 -2.14 8.78
C ILE A 28 -0.43 -2.61 10.03
N LEU A 29 -0.02 -3.75 10.63
CA LEU A 29 -0.58 -4.26 11.87
C LEU A 29 0.16 -3.72 13.10
N THR A 30 1.50 -3.62 13.03
CA THR A 30 2.35 -3.26 14.18
C THR A 30 2.55 -1.75 14.34
N ASN A 31 2.47 -1.00 13.24
CA ASN A 31 2.62 0.45 13.19
C ASN A 31 1.65 1.04 12.16
N PRO A 32 0.33 1.04 12.45
CA PRO A 32 -0.70 1.49 11.51
C PRO A 32 -0.57 2.97 11.12
N ASP A 33 0.07 3.78 11.97
CA ASP A 33 0.24 5.21 11.75
C ASP A 33 1.46 5.58 10.91
N ALA A 34 2.34 4.62 10.60
CA ALA A 34 3.51 4.84 9.76
C ALA A 34 3.12 5.33 8.35
N PRO A 35 3.93 6.20 7.73
CA PRO A 35 3.76 6.64 6.36
C PRO A 35 3.53 5.50 5.36
N ALA A 36 4.30 4.41 5.42
CA ALA A 36 4.13 3.28 4.51
C ALA A 36 2.83 2.51 4.75
N SER A 37 2.44 2.33 6.02
CA SER A 37 1.18 1.69 6.42
C SER A 37 -0.03 2.46 5.91
N LYS A 38 -0.05 3.79 6.10
CA LYS A 38 -1.11 4.67 5.61
C LYS A 38 -1.19 4.69 4.09
N ALA A 39 -0.04 4.73 3.40
CA ALA A 39 0.01 4.68 1.94
C ALA A 39 -0.55 3.37 1.38
N LEU A 40 -0.20 2.23 2.00
CA LEU A 40 -0.73 0.92 1.60
C LEU A 40 -2.25 0.84 1.80
N ALA A 41 -2.77 1.32 2.94
CA ALA A 41 -4.21 1.38 3.19
C ALA A 41 -4.94 2.22 2.12
N ALA A 42 -4.42 3.41 1.80
CA ALA A 42 -5.01 4.26 0.76
C ALA A 42 -4.98 3.62 -0.64
N ILE A 43 -3.92 2.87 -0.97
CA ILE A 43 -3.83 2.10 -2.22
C ILE A 43 -4.92 1.01 -2.26
N SER A 44 -5.13 0.29 -1.16
CA SER A 44 -6.18 -0.72 -1.04
C SER A 44 -7.57 -0.10 -1.24
N ASP A 45 -7.85 1.05 -0.63
CA ASP A 45 -9.11 1.77 -0.79
C ASP A 45 -9.32 2.20 -2.25
N HIS A 46 -8.29 2.75 -2.88
CA HIS A 46 -8.35 3.16 -4.28
C HIS A 46 -8.59 1.97 -5.21
N LEU A 47 -7.90 0.85 -4.97
CA LEU A 47 -8.11 -0.38 -5.73
C LEU A 47 -9.55 -0.88 -5.57
N GLN A 48 -10.09 -0.88 -4.36
CA GLN A 48 -11.48 -1.29 -4.11
C GLN A 48 -12.47 -0.42 -4.90
N GLN A 49 -12.26 0.90 -4.94
CA GLN A 49 -13.10 1.82 -5.71
C GLN A 49 -13.01 1.56 -7.22
N LEU A 50 -11.82 1.23 -7.74
CA LEU A 50 -11.65 0.90 -9.15
C LEU A 50 -12.35 -0.42 -9.52
N LEU A 51 -12.31 -1.42 -8.66
CA LEU A 51 -12.97 -2.70 -8.87
C LEU A 51 -14.51 -2.61 -8.78
N GLN A 52 -15.03 -1.63 -8.03
CA GLN A 52 -16.48 -1.42 -7.88
C GLN A 52 -17.09 -0.56 -8.99
N LYS A 53 -16.29 0.17 -9.76
CA LYS A 53 -16.79 0.93 -10.92
C LYS A 53 -17.05 -0.05 -12.08
N PRO A 54 -18.27 -0.16 -12.62
CA PRO A 54 -18.48 -0.86 -13.87
C PRO A 54 -17.68 -0.16 -14.98
N GLY A 55 -17.02 -0.97 -15.82
CA GLY A 55 -16.24 -0.51 -16.98
C GLY A 55 -17.11 0.06 -18.09
#